data_AF-A0A1F8S1Q0-F1
#
_entry.id   AF-A0A1F8S1Q0-F1
#
_cell.length_a   1.000
_cell.length_b   1.000
_cell.length_c   1.000
_cell.angle_alpha   90.00
_cell.angle_beta   90.00
_cell.angle_gamma   90.00
#
_symmetry.space_group_name_H-M   'P 1'
#
loop_
_entity.id
_entity.type
_entity.pdbx_description
1 polymer ?
#
loop_
_entity_poly.entity_id
_entity_poly.type
_entity_poly.pdbx_seq_one_letter_code
_entity_poly.pdbx_strand_id
1 'polypeptide(L)'
;MADAMSGSNTRCPWCSAELPVPDVEHCPSCGAALTTATGAEPDIRGVTTLDPEAILRARSEVSRPRSRILSFITGETPVEVDEEDAASFAPPSDEVRREMLRLQLEAERADLEAETIALKSDVIAEQGINLADLADEDAGSGDAPAPGDEEPTAGA
;
A
#
# COMPACT_ATOMS: atom_id res chain seq x y z
N MET A 1 32.16 -13.21 -12.54
CA MET A 1 31.03 -13.39 -13.47
C MET A 1 29.85 -12.61 -12.91
N ALA A 2 29.33 -11.61 -13.63
CA ALA A 2 28.12 -10.90 -13.27
C ALA A 2 26.98 -11.53 -14.09
N ASP A 3 26.10 -12.26 -13.41
CA ASP A 3 24.87 -12.81 -13.99
C ASP A 3 23.91 -11.66 -14.26
N ALA A 4 23.48 -11.53 -15.50
CA ALA A 4 22.50 -10.54 -15.94
C ALA A 4 21.13 -10.88 -15.35
N MET A 5 20.56 -9.96 -14.56
CA MET A 5 19.13 -9.93 -14.25
C MET A 5 18.34 -9.57 -15.52
N SER A 6 18.28 -10.48 -16.48
CA SER A 6 17.39 -10.38 -17.64
C SER A 6 16.22 -11.34 -17.45
N GLY A 7 15.40 -11.07 -16.42
CA GLY A 7 14.05 -11.58 -16.40
C GLY A 7 13.28 -10.88 -17.50
N SER A 8 12.83 -11.62 -18.51
CA SER A 8 11.94 -11.11 -19.55
C SER A 8 10.64 -10.62 -18.89
N ASN A 9 10.54 -9.32 -18.61
CA ASN A 9 9.37 -8.74 -17.97
C ASN A 9 8.16 -8.91 -18.90
N THR A 10 7.27 -9.82 -18.55
CA THR A 10 6.00 -10.05 -19.25
C THR A 10 4.94 -9.00 -18.89
N ARG A 11 5.28 -8.02 -18.04
CA ARG A 11 4.41 -6.91 -17.63
C ARG A 11 5.12 -5.57 -17.76
N CYS A 12 4.36 -4.56 -18.14
CA CYS A 12 4.80 -3.17 -18.22
C CYS A 12 5.08 -2.62 -16.80
N PRO A 13 6.25 -2.02 -16.53
CA PRO A 13 6.56 -1.45 -15.22
C PRO A 13 5.77 -0.17 -14.88
N TRP A 14 5.14 0.45 -15.88
CA TRP A 14 4.41 1.72 -15.71
C TRP A 14 2.91 1.54 -15.42
N CYS A 15 2.28 0.58 -16.11
CA CYS A 15 0.83 0.36 -15.98
C CYS A 15 0.45 -1.09 -15.63
N SER A 16 1.43 -1.96 -15.42
CA SER A 16 1.23 -3.37 -15.07
C SER A 16 0.52 -4.23 -16.12
N ALA A 17 0.21 -3.68 -17.30
CA ALA A 17 -0.38 -4.40 -18.42
C ALA A 17 0.56 -5.49 -18.96
N GLU A 18 -0.01 -6.58 -19.46
CA GLU A 18 0.76 -7.67 -20.07
C GLU A 18 1.40 -7.22 -21.39
N LEU A 19 2.67 -7.59 -21.59
CA LEU A 19 3.43 -7.28 -22.78
C LEU A 19 3.36 -8.45 -23.76
N PRO A 20 3.01 -8.21 -25.04
CA PRO A 20 2.86 -9.28 -26.04
C PRO A 20 4.19 -9.98 -26.37
N VAL A 21 5.30 -9.24 -26.29
CA VAL A 21 6.68 -9.77 -26.39
C VAL A 21 7.56 -9.01 -25.39
N PRO A 22 8.61 -9.63 -24.83
CA PRO A 22 9.43 -9.01 -23.78
C PRO A 22 10.31 -7.85 -24.28
N ASP A 23 10.57 -7.77 -25.58
CA ASP A 23 11.42 -6.75 -26.22
C ASP A 23 10.61 -5.69 -26.99
N VAL A 24 9.38 -5.39 -26.54
CA VAL A 24 8.65 -4.24 -27.11
C VAL A 24 9.28 -2.93 -26.67
N GLU A 25 9.55 -2.03 -27.62
CA GLU A 25 10.10 -0.70 -27.32
C GLU A 25 9.10 0.20 -26.58
N HIS A 26 7.79 0.01 -26.83
CA HIS A 26 6.72 0.80 -26.23
C HIS A 26 5.58 -0.11 -25.75
N CYS A 27 4.98 0.22 -24.61
CA CYS A 27 3.82 -0.48 -24.11
C CYS A 27 2.57 -0.14 -24.96
N PRO A 28 1.84 -1.13 -25.51
CA PRO A 28 0.64 -0.85 -26.31
C PRO A 28 -0.56 -0.36 -25.48
N SER A 29 -0.54 -0.57 -24.16
CA SER A 29 -1.63 -0.15 -23.28
C SER A 29 -1.51 1.31 -22.83
N CYS A 30 -0.30 1.75 -22.45
CA CYS A 30 -0.08 3.10 -21.93
C CYS A 30 0.85 3.98 -22.78
N GLY A 31 1.47 3.43 -23.83
CA GLY A 31 2.39 4.15 -24.71
C GLY A 31 3.77 4.45 -24.12
N ALA A 32 4.07 4.00 -22.90
CA ALA A 32 5.36 4.25 -22.26
C ALA A 32 6.50 3.54 -22.99
N ALA A 33 7.64 4.21 -23.16
CA ALA A 33 8.87 3.59 -23.65
C ALA A 33 9.43 2.62 -22.58
N LEU A 34 9.78 1.42 -23.01
CA LEU A 34 10.22 0.31 -22.14
C LEU A 34 11.73 0.05 -22.23
N THR A 35 12.32 0.45 -23.36
CA THR A 35 13.75 0.42 -23.63
C THR A 35 14.27 1.86 -23.54
N THR A 36 15.31 2.07 -22.75
CA THR A 36 16.12 3.28 -22.85
C THR A 36 16.98 3.14 -24.11
N ALA A 37 16.43 3.50 -25.26
CA ALA A 37 17.15 3.52 -26.51
C ALA A 37 18.37 4.46 -26.35
N THR A 38 19.54 3.84 -26.18
CA THR A 38 20.85 4.48 -25.92
C THR A 38 21.01 4.89 -24.45
N GLY A 39 22.05 4.38 -23.79
CA GLY A 39 22.42 4.67 -22.39
C GLY A 39 22.87 6.11 -22.11
N ALA A 40 22.26 7.09 -22.76
CA ALA A 40 22.26 8.48 -22.36
C ALA A 40 20.88 8.77 -21.79
N GLU A 41 20.85 9.18 -20.52
CA GLU A 41 19.65 9.75 -19.92
C GLU A 41 19.17 10.88 -20.85
N PRO A 42 17.95 10.81 -21.42
CA PRO A 42 17.47 11.92 -22.23
C PRO A 42 17.47 13.17 -21.37
N ASP A 43 17.97 14.30 -21.89
CA ASP A 43 17.89 15.60 -21.23
C ASP A 43 16.40 15.99 -21.15
N ILE A 44 15.74 15.56 -20.07
CA ILE A 44 14.34 15.86 -19.81
C ILE A 44 14.29 17.33 -19.39
N ARG A 45 13.87 18.21 -20.30
CA ARG A 45 13.76 19.65 -20.01
C ARG A 45 12.87 19.89 -18.79
N GLY A 46 13.45 20.48 -17.75
CA GLY A 46 12.79 20.70 -16.45
C GLY A 46 13.30 19.78 -15.33
N VAL A 47 13.99 18.69 -15.67
CA VAL A 47 14.74 17.86 -14.72
C VAL A 47 16.19 18.35 -14.72
N THR A 48 16.65 18.86 -13.58
CA THR A 48 18.07 19.21 -13.43
C THR A 48 18.83 17.96 -12.98
N THR A 49 19.81 17.54 -13.76
CA THR A 49 20.73 16.47 -13.33
C THR A 49 21.57 17.01 -12.19
N LEU A 50 21.36 16.49 -10.99
CA LEU A 50 22.10 16.90 -9.80
C LEU A 50 23.46 16.19 -9.76
N ASP A 51 24.53 16.99 -9.78
CA ASP A 51 25.89 16.48 -9.56
C ASP A 51 26.02 15.92 -8.14
N PRO A 52 26.46 14.66 -7.95
CA PRO A 52 26.63 14.06 -6.63
C PRO A 52 27.56 14.86 -5.71
N GLU A 53 28.61 15.50 -6.24
CA GLU A 53 29.46 16.36 -5.42
C GLU A 53 28.73 17.63 -4.95
N ALA A 54 27.85 18.18 -5.80
CA ALA A 54 27.00 19.30 -5.45
C ALA A 54 25.97 18.92 -4.37
N ILE A 55 25.40 17.71 -4.42
CA ILE A 55 24.48 17.21 -3.38
C ILE A 55 25.19 17.10 -2.03
N LEU A 56 26.41 16.54 -2.00
CA LEU A 56 27.18 16.37 -0.77
C LEU A 56 27.57 17.73 -0.17
N ARG A 57 27.96 18.70 -1.02
CA ARG A 57 28.23 20.08 -0.58
C ARG A 57 26.97 20.74 -0.02
N ALA A 58 25.83 20.65 -0.70
CA ALA A 58 24.57 21.22 -0.25
C ALA A 58 24.11 20.66 1.10
N ARG A 59 24.24 19.33 1.30
CA ARG A 59 23.92 18.69 2.60
C ARG A 59 24.81 19.21 3.73
N SER A 60 26.10 19.40 3.48
CA SER A 60 27.02 19.95 4.48
C SER A 60 26.67 21.40 4.86
N GLU A 61 26.20 22.18 3.91
CA GLU A 61 25.80 23.57 4.11
C GLU A 61 24.50 23.72 4.90
N VAL A 62 23.51 22.86 4.66
CA VAL A 62 22.23 22.85 5.41
C VAL A 62 22.44 22.41 6.86
N SER A 63 23.42 21.54 7.12
CA SER A 63 23.74 21.06 8.48
C SER A 63 24.41 22.11 9.37
N ARG A 64 24.92 23.19 8.79
CA ARG A 64 25.57 24.28 9.55
C ARG A 64 24.50 25.26 10.02
N PRO A 65 24.34 25.51 11.34
CA PRO A 65 23.35 26.47 11.82
C PRO A 65 23.72 27.87 11.34
N ARG A 66 23.02 28.36 10.30
CA ARG A 66 23.19 29.72 9.78
C ARG A 66 22.53 30.69 10.74
N SER A 67 23.24 31.77 11.08
CA SER A 67 22.75 32.78 12.02
C SER A 67 21.58 33.54 11.40
N ARG A 68 20.54 33.83 12.20
CA ARG A 68 19.30 34.52 11.76
C ARG A 68 19.52 35.86 11.06
N ILE A 69 20.66 36.49 11.31
CA ILE A 69 21.04 37.77 10.70
C ILE A 69 21.36 37.61 9.21
N LEU A 70 21.95 36.48 8.80
CA LEU A 70 22.27 36.22 7.40
C LEU A 70 21.02 35.86 6.59
N SER A 71 20.06 35.13 7.17
CA SER A 71 18.77 34.83 6.52
C SER A 71 17.95 36.08 6.18
N PHE A 72 18.04 37.14 6.98
CA PHE A 72 17.39 38.42 6.69
C PHE A 72 18.03 39.17 5.51
N ILE A 73 19.33 38.99 5.27
CA ILE A 73 20.06 39.65 4.18
C ILE A 73 19.94 38.88 2.86
N THR A 74 19.87 37.54 2.92
CA THR A 74 19.79 36.68 1.73
C THR A 74 18.37 36.57 1.17
N GLY A 75 17.35 37.07 1.86
CA GLY A 75 15.96 37.05 1.38
C GLY A 75 15.35 35.66 1.30
N GLU A 76 15.88 34.70 2.07
CA GLU A 76 15.30 33.36 2.18
C GLU A 76 14.09 33.42 3.11
N THR A 77 12.97 33.84 2.53
CA THR A 77 11.66 33.82 3.18
C THR A 77 11.25 32.36 3.35
N PRO A 78 10.75 31.94 4.53
CA PRO A 78 10.15 30.61 4.66
C PRO A 78 9.09 30.45 3.57
N VAL A 79 9.11 29.33 2.86
CA VAL A 79 8.05 28.98 1.90
C VAL A 79 6.75 28.95 2.68
N GLU A 80 5.88 29.91 2.41
CA GLU A 80 4.52 29.90 2.91
C GLU A 80 3.83 28.70 2.25
N VAL A 81 3.52 27.68 3.06
CA VAL A 81 2.78 26.52 2.58
C VAL A 81 1.34 26.98 2.43
N ASP A 82 0.83 26.98 1.20
CA ASP A 82 -0.54 27.36 0.93
C ASP A 82 -1.50 26.49 1.78
N GLU A 83 -2.56 27.10 2.33
CA GLU A 83 -3.50 26.42 3.24
C GLU A 83 -4.17 25.20 2.59
N GLU A 84 -4.26 25.21 1.26
CA GLU A 84 -4.81 24.15 0.41
C GLU A 84 -3.91 22.90 0.39
N ASP A 85 -2.59 23.10 0.38
CA ASP A 85 -1.61 22.00 0.49
C ASP A 85 -1.63 21.41 1.91
N ALA A 86 -1.81 22.24 2.93
CA ALA A 86 -1.92 21.78 4.31
C ALA A 86 -3.14 20.87 4.54
N ALA A 87 -4.25 21.11 3.84
CA ALA A 87 -5.45 20.27 3.91
C ALA A 87 -5.24 18.87 3.33
N SER A 88 -4.38 18.72 2.32
CA SER A 88 -4.05 17.41 1.72
C SER A 88 -3.24 16.51 2.65
N PHE A 89 -2.46 17.10 3.56
CA PHE A 89 -1.73 16.39 4.60
C PHE A 89 -2.49 16.31 5.92
N ALA A 90 -3.73 16.81 5.96
CA ALA A 90 -4.55 16.70 7.15
C ALA A 90 -4.87 15.22 7.44
N PRO A 91 -5.00 14.85 8.73
CA PRO A 91 -5.46 13.51 9.09
C PRO A 91 -6.80 13.16 8.41
N PRO A 92 -7.06 11.87 8.13
CA PRO A 92 -8.33 11.46 7.54
C PRO A 92 -9.50 11.83 8.45
N SER A 93 -10.64 12.11 7.83
CA SER A 93 -11.87 12.47 8.55
C SER A 93 -12.29 11.36 9.52
N ASP A 94 -13.02 11.73 10.57
CA ASP A 94 -13.42 10.76 11.61
C ASP A 94 -14.39 9.68 11.09
N GLU A 95 -15.11 9.95 10.00
CA GLU A 95 -15.92 8.94 9.31
C GLU A 95 -15.03 7.89 8.63
N VAL A 96 -14.03 8.34 7.86
CA VAL A 96 -13.06 7.44 7.22
C VAL A 96 -12.27 6.67 8.27
N ARG A 97 -11.91 7.29 9.40
CA ARG A 97 -11.21 6.60 10.49
C ARG A 97 -12.05 5.48 11.12
N ARG A 98 -13.36 5.68 11.27
CA ARG A 98 -14.28 4.63 11.75
C ARG A 98 -14.36 3.47 10.77
N GLU A 99 -14.43 3.76 9.47
CA GLU A 99 -14.46 2.72 8.45
C GLU A 99 -13.14 1.95 8.37
N MET A 100 -11.99 2.63 8.45
CA MET A 100 -10.69 1.97 8.54
C MET A 100 -10.59 1.06 9.77
N LEU A 101 -11.10 1.51 10.92
CA LEU A 101 -11.11 0.70 12.14
C LEU A 101 -12.04 -0.52 12.00
N ARG A 102 -13.20 -0.36 11.35
CA ARG A 102 -14.10 -1.48 11.01
C ARG A 102 -13.37 -2.52 10.17
N LEU A 103 -12.72 -2.09 9.09
CA LEU A 103 -11.95 -2.98 8.20
C LEU A 103 -10.78 -3.66 8.91
N GLN A 104 -10.09 -2.97 9.81
CA GLN A 104 -9.01 -3.56 10.59
C GLN A 104 -9.52 -4.69 11.48
N LEU A 105 -10.62 -4.49 12.20
CA LEU A 105 -11.20 -5.53 13.05
C LEU A 105 -11.70 -6.73 12.24
N GLU A 106 -12.23 -6.49 11.04
CA GLU A 106 -12.63 -7.57 10.12
C GLU A 106 -11.44 -8.40 9.65
N ALA A 107 -10.31 -7.75 9.35
CA ALA A 107 -9.07 -8.44 9.00
C ALA A 107 -8.52 -9.26 10.18
N GLU A 108 -8.45 -8.67 11.39
CA GLU A 108 -8.01 -9.37 12.59
C GLU A 108 -8.89 -10.59 12.91
N ARG A 109 -10.21 -10.46 12.70
CA ARG A 109 -11.13 -11.57 12.86
C ARG A 109 -10.85 -12.69 11.86
N ALA A 110 -10.64 -12.35 10.59
CA ALA A 110 -10.34 -13.34 9.56
C ALA A 110 -9.02 -14.07 9.83
N ASP A 111 -8.01 -13.36 10.33
CA ASP A 111 -6.72 -13.95 10.73
C ASP A 111 -6.89 -14.94 11.88
N LEU A 112 -7.64 -14.57 12.93
CA LEU A 112 -7.93 -15.48 14.05
C LEU A 112 -8.74 -16.70 13.61
N GLU A 113 -9.74 -16.51 12.74
CA GLU A 113 -10.50 -17.62 12.17
C GLU A 113 -9.58 -18.58 11.40
N ALA A 114 -8.68 -18.06 10.57
CA ALA A 114 -7.68 -18.86 9.86
C ALA A 114 -6.74 -19.61 10.82
N GLU A 115 -6.27 -18.96 11.89
CA GLU A 115 -5.43 -19.60 12.92
C GLU A 115 -6.18 -20.74 13.62
N THR A 116 -7.45 -20.54 13.97
CA THR A 116 -8.26 -21.60 14.59
C THR A 116 -8.48 -22.77 13.66
N ILE A 117 -8.69 -22.53 12.36
CA ILE A 117 -8.82 -23.59 11.35
C ILE A 117 -7.50 -24.35 11.21
N ALA A 118 -6.37 -23.64 11.17
CA ALA A 118 -5.05 -24.25 11.11
C ALA A 118 -4.80 -25.17 12.32
N LEU A 119 -5.02 -24.67 13.54
CA LEU A 119 -4.86 -25.45 14.77
C LEU A 119 -5.78 -26.68 14.80
N LYS A 120 -7.04 -26.54 14.38
CA LYS A 120 -7.96 -27.68 14.26
C LYS A 120 -7.44 -28.70 13.25
N SER A 121 -6.95 -28.24 12.10
CA SER A 121 -6.41 -29.11 11.05
C SER A 121 -5.17 -29.88 11.51
N ASP A 122 -4.29 -29.24 12.28
CA ASP A 122 -3.11 -29.89 12.87
C ASP A 122 -3.52 -31.00 13.84
N VAL A 123 -4.50 -30.74 14.72
CA VAL A 123 -5.03 -31.75 15.65
C VAL A 123 -5.65 -32.93 14.91
N ILE A 124 -6.42 -32.68 13.84
CA ILE A 124 -7.04 -33.73 13.01
C ILE A 124 -5.94 -34.58 12.36
N ALA A 125 -4.89 -33.94 11.83
CA ALA A 125 -3.76 -34.62 11.22
C ALA A 125 -2.99 -35.48 12.24
N GLU A 126 -2.76 -34.98 13.45
CA GLU A 126 -2.11 -35.74 14.53
C GLU A 126 -2.94 -36.95 15.00
N GLN A 127 -4.27 -36.81 15.08
CA GLN A 127 -5.17 -37.88 15.49
C GLN A 127 -5.43 -38.92 14.38
N GLY A 128 -4.96 -38.66 13.16
CA GLY A 128 -5.17 -39.55 12.02
C GLY A 128 -6.64 -39.68 11.59
N ILE A 129 -7.46 -38.68 11.93
CA ILE A 129 -8.88 -38.64 11.55
C ILE A 129 -8.97 -38.20 10.09
N ASN A 130 -9.74 -38.92 9.27
CA ASN A 130 -9.93 -38.53 7.87
C ASN A 130 -10.81 -37.28 7.81
N LEU A 131 -10.37 -36.29 7.03
CA LEU A 131 -11.08 -35.02 6.84
C LEU A 131 -12.52 -35.21 6.30
N ALA A 132 -12.78 -36.32 5.61
CA ALA A 132 -14.11 -36.68 5.10
C ALA A 132 -15.13 -36.99 6.22
N ASP A 133 -14.68 -37.46 7.38
CA ASP A 133 -15.57 -37.84 8.49
C ASP A 133 -16.01 -36.62 9.33
N LEU A 134 -15.39 -35.44 9.13
CA LEU A 134 -15.65 -34.21 9.88
C LEU A 134 -16.48 -33.17 9.11
N ALA A 135 -16.58 -33.31 7.78
CA ALA A 135 -17.35 -32.40 6.94
C ALA A 135 -18.88 -32.47 7.19
N ASP A 136 -19.36 -33.55 7.83
CA ASP A 136 -20.77 -33.73 8.16
C ASP A 136 -21.22 -32.94 9.42
N GLU A 137 -20.28 -32.48 10.28
CA GLU A 137 -20.63 -31.84 11.57
C GLU A 137 -20.71 -30.30 11.49
N ASP A 138 -19.99 -29.65 10.58
CA ASP A 138 -19.93 -28.18 10.47
C ASP A 138 -21.14 -27.57 9.72
N ALA A 139 -21.93 -28.39 9.00
CA ALA A 139 -23.14 -27.93 8.31
C ALA A 139 -24.37 -27.70 9.24
N GLY A 140 -24.24 -27.95 10.55
CA GLY A 140 -25.37 -28.06 11.48
C GLY A 140 -25.51 -26.97 12.56
N SER A 141 -24.64 -25.96 12.64
CA SER A 141 -24.68 -24.96 13.74
C SER A 141 -24.90 -23.53 13.27
N GLY A 142 -26.03 -23.31 12.60
CA GLY A 142 -26.44 -22.00 12.08
C GLY A 142 -27.95 -21.80 12.08
N ASP A 143 -28.64 -22.15 13.17
CA ASP A 143 -30.01 -21.67 13.42
C ASP A 143 -30.17 -21.35 14.91
N ALA A 144 -29.96 -20.07 15.25
CA ALA A 144 -30.42 -19.52 16.50
C ALA A 144 -31.79 -18.88 16.22
N PRO A 145 -32.92 -19.42 16.73
CA PRO A 145 -34.21 -18.77 16.58
C PRO A 145 -34.19 -17.44 17.34
N ALA A 146 -34.51 -16.36 16.64
CA ALA A 146 -34.74 -15.05 17.23
C ALA A 146 -35.90 -15.15 18.26
N PRO A 147 -35.74 -14.63 19.50
CA PRO A 147 -36.88 -14.45 20.39
C PRO A 147 -37.74 -13.31 19.82
N GLY A 148 -38.94 -13.67 19.38
CA GLY A 148 -39.92 -12.76 18.81
C GLY A 148 -40.42 -11.70 19.79
N ASP A 149 -40.84 -10.59 19.20
CA ASP A 149 -41.52 -9.47 19.83
C ASP A 149 -42.77 -9.91 20.61
N GLU A 150 -42.81 -9.62 21.91
CA GLU A 150 -44.06 -9.49 22.67
C GLU A 150 -44.18 -8.04 23.15
N GLU A 151 -45.00 -7.24 22.45
CA GLU A 151 -45.50 -5.96 22.95
C GLU A 151 -46.37 -6.20 24.21
N PRO A 152 -46.14 -5.49 25.33
CA PRO A 152 -47.04 -5.55 26.46
C PRO A 152 -48.30 -4.73 26.17
N THR A 153 -49.45 -5.41 26.12
CA THR A 153 -50.75 -4.75 26.09
C THR A 153 -50.99 -4.05 27.43
N ALA A 154 -50.92 -2.71 27.42
CA ALA A 154 -51.28 -1.89 28.56
C ALA A 154 -52.81 -1.77 28.63
N GLY A 155 -53.40 -2.30 29.69
CA GLY A 155 -54.80 -2.09 30.02
C GLY A 155 -55.06 -0.68 30.56
N ALA A 156 -56.19 -0.10 30.16
CA ALA A 156 -56.92 0.96 30.85
C ALA A 156 -58.41 0.83 30.50
#